data_AF-A0AB34K3S5-F1
#
_entry.id   AF-A0AB34K3S5-F1
#
_cell.length_a   1.000
_cell.length_b   1.000
_cell.length_c   1.000
_cell.angle_alpha   90.00
_cell.angle_beta   90.00
_cell.angle_gamma   90.00
#
_symmetry.space_group_name_H-M   'P 1'
#
loop_
_entity.id
_entity.type
_entity.pdbx_description
1 polymer ?
#
loop_
_entity_poly.entity_id
_entity_poly.type
_entity_poly.pdbx_seq_one_letter_code
_entity_poly.pdbx_strand_id
1 'polypeptide(L)'
;MAPAPPRRHPCARASAEVEIDGSKGHLGVTLSDFPKLAGARVDSLYAADVCAKAGLRVGDVITAINGERVGSPLRAIALMQGQKGKFTLQYIPAAAVPHEEARVSLMLRRRCCQIALALYLCVVVILLLHLAAMIPLSKDGTLHGLPTANEVWDHLRSLVVEEPSWGENKLKAYLSRYEVTQKIIAGADPAEINRVRK
;
A
#
# COMPACT_ATOMS: atom_id res chain seq x y z
N MET A 1 35.29 -26.35 10.97
CA MET A 1 34.01 -26.56 11.68
C MET A 1 33.24 -25.26 11.62
N ALA A 2 32.21 -25.15 10.76
CA ALA A 2 31.42 -23.92 10.65
C ALA A 2 30.54 -23.77 11.91
N PRO A 3 30.33 -22.55 12.43
CA PRO A 3 29.44 -22.33 13.57
C PRO A 3 28.01 -22.80 13.22
N ALA A 4 27.38 -23.52 14.14
CA ALA A 4 26.03 -24.04 13.96
C ALA A 4 25.04 -22.87 13.75
N PRO A 5 24.07 -22.98 12.83
CA PRO A 5 23.08 -21.92 12.61
C PRO A 5 22.28 -21.67 13.90
N PRO A 6 21.96 -20.40 14.22
CA PRO A 6 21.27 -20.04 15.46
C PRO A 6 19.92 -20.75 15.55
N ARG A 7 19.62 -21.31 16.73
CA ARG A 7 18.36 -22.01 17.01
C ARG A 7 17.21 -21.00 16.98
N ARG A 8 16.26 -21.17 16.06
CA ARG A 8 15.03 -20.36 16.01
C ARG A 8 14.02 -20.94 16.99
N HIS A 9 13.74 -20.23 18.08
CA HIS A 9 12.63 -20.59 18.97
C HIS A 9 11.29 -20.15 18.35
N PRO A 10 10.32 -21.05 18.19
CA PRO A 10 8.99 -20.68 17.72
C PRO A 10 8.16 -20.12 18.89
N CYS A 11 7.47 -18.99 18.64
CA CYS A 11 6.32 -18.44 19.40
C CYS A 11 6.47 -17.30 20.43
N ALA A 12 7.62 -16.67 20.66
CA ALA A 12 7.65 -15.38 21.37
C ALA A 12 8.18 -14.30 20.43
N ARG A 13 7.28 -13.45 19.87
CA ARG A 13 7.56 -12.22 19.06
C ARG A 13 8.97 -12.26 18.43
N ALA A 14 9.14 -13.10 17.41
CA ALA A 14 10.40 -13.70 16.95
C ALA A 14 11.64 -12.76 16.96
N SER A 15 12.21 -12.53 18.13
CA SER A 15 13.52 -11.94 18.31
C SER A 15 14.53 -13.06 18.14
N ALA A 16 15.44 -12.89 17.20
CA ALA A 16 16.57 -13.77 16.98
C ALA A 16 17.79 -13.24 17.73
N GLU A 17 18.67 -14.17 18.12
CA GLU A 17 19.95 -13.84 18.74
C GLU A 17 21.11 -14.24 17.84
N VAL A 18 22.15 -13.41 17.83
CA VAL A 18 23.40 -13.68 17.11
C VAL A 18 24.59 -13.25 17.94
N GLU A 19 25.59 -14.13 18.06
CA GLU A 19 26.88 -13.82 18.68
C GLU A 19 27.82 -13.21 17.63
N ILE A 20 28.37 -12.05 17.94
CA ILE A 20 29.32 -11.33 17.10
C ILE A 20 30.62 -11.15 17.86
N ASP A 21 31.73 -11.38 17.17
CA ASP A 21 33.07 -11.20 17.73
C ASP A 21 33.67 -9.89 17.19
N GLY A 22 33.47 -8.80 17.93
CA GLY A 22 33.96 -7.47 17.56
C GLY A 22 35.48 -7.34 17.50
N SER A 23 36.23 -8.34 17.97
CA SER A 23 37.71 -8.35 17.88
C SER A 23 38.22 -8.72 16.47
N LYS A 24 37.38 -9.30 15.61
CA LYS A 24 37.78 -9.86 14.31
C LYS A 24 37.81 -8.87 13.15
N GLY A 25 37.55 -7.58 13.41
CA GLY A 25 37.58 -6.53 12.38
C GLY A 25 36.50 -5.48 12.55
N HIS A 26 36.25 -4.72 11.50
CA HIS A 26 35.19 -3.72 11.48
C HIS A 26 33.80 -4.38 11.47
N LEU A 27 32.83 -3.75 12.13
CA LEU A 27 31.45 -4.24 12.20
C LEU A 27 30.74 -4.17 10.85
N GLY A 28 31.01 -3.11 10.06
CA GLY A 28 30.51 -2.98 8.69
C GLY A 28 29.02 -2.73 8.57
N VAL A 29 28.42 -2.09 9.57
CA VAL A 29 26.97 -1.87 9.65
C VAL A 29 26.66 -0.38 9.70
N THR A 30 25.73 0.05 8.86
CA THR A 30 25.10 1.37 8.97
C THR A 30 23.74 1.20 9.63
N LEU A 31 23.50 1.96 10.68
CA LEU A 31 22.24 1.93 11.42
C LEU A 31 21.45 3.21 11.18
N SER A 32 20.15 3.07 11.02
CA SER A 32 19.18 4.16 10.93
C SER A 32 18.16 4.06 12.06
N ASP A 33 17.52 5.18 12.38
CA ASP A 33 16.37 5.18 13.29
C ASP A 33 15.21 4.37 12.74
N PHE A 34 14.41 3.78 13.63
CA PHE A 34 13.17 3.11 13.29
C PHE A 34 12.01 3.65 14.14
N PRO A 35 11.23 4.62 13.64
CA PRO A 35 10.27 5.36 14.46
C PRO A 35 9.13 4.51 15.03
N LYS A 36 8.90 3.32 14.48
CA LYS A 36 7.79 2.42 14.88
C LYS A 36 8.14 1.48 16.02
N LEU A 37 9.42 1.18 16.22
CA LEU A 37 9.88 0.28 17.26
C LEU A 37 11.19 0.82 17.83
N ALA A 38 11.26 0.96 19.16
CA ALA A 38 12.51 1.31 19.84
C ALA A 38 13.61 0.30 19.47
N GLY A 39 14.59 0.76 18.71
CA GLY A 39 15.63 -0.08 18.12
C GLY A 39 16.39 0.62 17.01
N ALA A 40 17.44 -0.02 16.53
CA ALA A 40 18.26 0.47 15.43
C ALA A 40 18.07 -0.43 14.20
N ARG A 41 17.59 0.14 13.09
CA ARG A 41 17.42 -0.62 11.83
C ARG A 41 18.75 -0.69 11.09
N VAL A 42 19.07 -1.85 10.56
CA VAL A 42 20.22 -2.05 9.68
C VAL A 42 19.88 -1.57 8.27
N ASP A 43 20.53 -0.50 7.83
CA ASP A 43 20.27 0.13 6.52
C ASP A 43 21.23 -0.38 5.44
N SER A 44 22.51 -0.58 5.79
CA SER A 44 23.48 -1.20 4.91
C SER A 44 24.44 -2.10 5.67
N LEU A 45 24.89 -3.17 5.01
CA LEU A 45 25.85 -4.15 5.53
C LEU A 45 26.94 -4.42 4.50
N TYR A 46 28.18 -4.35 4.93
CA TYR A 46 29.32 -4.74 4.11
C TYR A 46 29.55 -6.25 4.23
N ALA A 47 29.46 -6.97 3.10
CA ALA A 47 29.53 -8.43 3.06
C ALA A 47 30.84 -9.03 3.61
N ALA A 48 31.94 -8.28 3.56
CA ALA A 48 33.24 -8.71 4.06
C ALA A 48 33.38 -8.62 5.59
N ASP A 49 32.48 -7.90 6.26
CA ASP A 49 32.61 -7.51 7.66
C ASP A 49 31.94 -8.50 8.63
N VAL A 50 32.20 -8.31 9.93
CA VAL A 50 31.86 -9.29 10.96
C VAL A 50 30.34 -9.45 11.10
N CYS A 51 29.57 -8.36 11.01
CA CYS A 51 28.11 -8.43 11.14
C CYS A 51 27.45 -9.23 10.00
N ALA A 52 27.94 -9.09 8.77
CA ALA A 52 27.43 -9.87 7.65
C ALA A 52 27.77 -11.36 7.79
N LYS A 53 29.00 -11.67 8.21
CA LYS A 53 29.45 -13.05 8.49
C LYS A 53 28.69 -13.71 9.64
N ALA A 54 28.22 -12.91 10.60
CA ALA A 54 27.39 -13.37 11.70
C ALA A 54 25.94 -13.71 11.27
N GLY A 55 25.52 -13.26 10.08
CA GLY A 55 24.22 -13.58 9.50
C GLY A 55 23.16 -12.49 9.67
N LEU A 56 23.55 -11.28 10.10
CA LEU A 56 22.68 -10.11 10.02
C LEU A 56 22.38 -9.75 8.58
N ARG A 57 21.20 -9.18 8.33
CA ARG A 57 20.75 -8.75 7.02
C ARG A 57 20.27 -7.31 7.06
N VAL A 58 20.27 -6.68 5.87
CA VAL A 58 19.65 -5.36 5.68
C VAL A 58 18.16 -5.46 6.00
N GLY A 59 17.65 -4.50 6.76
CA GLY A 59 16.27 -4.43 7.24
C GLY A 59 16.05 -5.05 8.62
N ASP A 60 17.02 -5.77 9.19
CA ASP A 60 16.91 -6.28 10.56
C ASP A 60 16.89 -5.12 11.56
N VAL A 61 16.15 -5.26 12.66
CA VAL A 61 16.05 -4.22 13.70
C VAL A 61 16.66 -4.73 15.00
N ILE A 62 17.75 -4.12 15.43
CA ILE A 62 18.46 -4.44 16.67
C ILE A 62 17.68 -3.85 17.84
N THR A 63 17.26 -4.70 18.77
CA THR A 63 16.46 -4.31 19.94
C THR A 63 17.25 -4.36 21.24
N ALA A 64 18.27 -5.21 21.34
CA ALA A 64 19.15 -5.26 22.50
C ALA A 64 20.56 -5.79 22.17
N ILE A 65 21.53 -5.41 23.00
CA ILE A 65 22.95 -5.79 22.89
C ILE A 65 23.40 -6.26 24.26
N ASN A 66 23.85 -7.51 24.40
CA ASN A 66 24.20 -8.14 25.68
C ASN A 66 23.07 -8.02 26.75
N GLY A 67 21.82 -8.05 26.30
CA GLY A 67 20.64 -7.86 27.16
C GLY A 67 20.30 -6.39 27.49
N GLU A 68 21.13 -5.43 27.08
CA GLU A 68 20.83 -4.00 27.22
C GLU A 68 19.97 -3.52 26.06
N ARG A 69 18.80 -2.94 26.37
CA ARG A 69 17.87 -2.44 25.34
C ARG A 69 18.45 -1.24 24.60
N VAL A 70 18.29 -1.27 23.28
CA VAL A 70 18.66 -0.17 22.39
C VAL A 70 17.41 0.57 21.97
N GLY A 71 17.34 1.86 22.27
CA GLY A 71 16.26 2.74 21.82
C GLY A 71 16.61 3.62 20.61
N SER A 72 17.90 3.78 20.31
CA SER A 72 18.39 4.66 19.25
C SER A 72 19.65 4.09 18.56
N PRO A 73 19.89 4.41 17.28
CA PRO A 73 21.05 3.94 16.52
C PRO A 73 22.37 4.41 17.14
N LEU A 74 22.41 5.65 17.63
CA LEU A 74 23.57 6.18 18.35
C LEU A 74 23.91 5.36 19.60
N ARG A 75 22.90 4.95 20.38
CA ARG A 75 23.11 4.10 21.55
C ARG A 75 23.60 2.71 21.15
N ALA A 76 23.05 2.14 20.08
CA ALA A 76 23.51 0.86 19.55
C ALA A 76 25.00 0.92 19.17
N ILE A 77 25.40 1.93 18.40
CA ILE A 77 26.80 2.11 17.98
C ILE A 77 27.73 2.22 19.20
N ALA A 78 27.35 3.04 20.20
CA ALA A 78 28.13 3.20 21.41
C ALA A 78 28.30 1.87 22.17
N LEU A 79 27.24 1.07 22.28
CA LEU A 79 27.30 -0.24 22.92
C LEU A 79 28.14 -1.24 22.12
N MET A 80 28.01 -1.27 20.79
CA MET A 80 28.81 -2.19 19.96
C MET A 80 30.30 -1.83 19.99
N GLN A 81 30.64 -0.55 19.92
CA GLN A 81 32.03 -0.08 19.95
C GLN A 81 32.68 -0.22 21.33
N GLY A 82 31.89 -0.15 22.41
CA GLY A 82 32.37 -0.31 23.78
C GLY A 82 32.73 -1.76 24.14
N GLN A 83 32.22 -2.76 23.40
CA GLN A 83 32.45 -4.16 23.68
C GLN A 83 33.72 -4.66 23.00
N LYS A 84 34.75 -4.97 23.80
CA LYS A 84 35.98 -5.63 23.33
C LYS A 84 35.80 -7.14 23.40
N GLY A 85 35.38 -7.75 22.30
CA GLY A 85 35.29 -9.21 22.17
C GLY A 85 33.94 -9.69 21.67
N LYS A 86 33.50 -10.83 22.20
CA LYS A 86 32.23 -11.46 21.84
C LYS A 86 31.06 -10.81 22.57
N PHE A 87 30.04 -10.44 21.81
CA PHE A 87 28.79 -9.91 22.34
C PHE A 87 27.60 -10.51 21.59
N THR A 88 26.46 -10.60 22.26
CA THR A 88 25.22 -11.14 21.71
C THR A 88 24.29 -10.01 21.32
N LEU A 89 23.76 -10.04 20.10
CA LEU A 89 22.74 -9.12 19.62
C LEU A 89 21.39 -9.81 19.58
N GLN A 90 20.38 -9.14 20.12
CA GLN A 90 18.98 -9.45 19.89
C GLN A 90 18.44 -8.54 18.80
N TYR A 91 17.86 -9.15 17.77
CA TYR A 91 17.30 -8.43 16.64
C TYR A 91 15.98 -9.06 16.18
N ILE A 92 15.15 -8.27 15.54
CA ILE A 92 13.93 -8.73 14.87
C ILE A 92 14.27 -8.82 13.38
N PRO A 93 14.10 -10.01 12.76
CA PRO A 93 14.36 -10.17 11.33
C PRO A 93 13.49 -9.24 10.50
N ALA A 94 14.04 -8.68 9.41
CA ALA A 94 13.32 -7.80 8.49
C ALA A 94 11.95 -8.37 8.05
N ALA A 95 11.88 -9.68 7.81
CA ALA A 95 10.66 -10.38 7.42
C ALA A 95 9.55 -10.38 8.50
N ALA A 96 9.93 -10.23 9.78
CA ALA A 96 9.01 -10.14 10.90
C ALA A 96 8.63 -8.68 11.20
N VAL A 97 9.39 -7.70 10.70
CA VAL A 97 9.03 -6.29 10.81
C VAL A 97 7.88 -6.00 9.85
N PRO A 98 6.75 -5.44 10.31
CA PRO A 98 5.65 -5.07 9.42
C PRO A 98 6.09 -3.93 8.50
N HIS A 99 6.61 -4.26 7.31
CA HIS A 99 6.98 -3.30 6.28
C HIS A 99 5.73 -2.58 5.77
N GLU A 100 5.66 -1.26 6.03
CA GLU A 100 4.62 -0.40 5.47
C GLU A 100 4.81 -0.17 3.96
N GLU A 101 6.04 -0.29 3.46
CA GLU A 101 6.36 -0.18 2.04
C GLU A 101 5.66 -1.24 1.18
N ALA A 102 5.43 -2.45 1.73
CA ALA A 102 4.62 -3.46 1.07
C ALA A 102 3.14 -3.04 0.96
N ARG A 103 2.62 -2.28 1.94
CA ARG A 103 1.26 -1.76 1.90
C ARG A 103 1.11 -0.61 0.91
N VAL A 104 2.06 0.32 0.85
CA VAL A 104 2.00 1.45 -0.09
C VAL A 104 2.15 0.97 -1.54
N SER A 105 3.07 0.06 -1.83
CA SER A 105 3.27 -0.48 -3.19
C SER A 105 2.08 -1.32 -3.68
N LEU A 106 1.44 -2.11 -2.82
CA LEU A 106 0.20 -2.84 -3.16
C LEU A 106 -1.02 -1.90 -3.29
N MET A 107 -1.13 -0.88 -2.44
CA MET A 107 -2.21 0.11 -2.56
C MET A 107 -2.08 0.97 -3.82
N LEU A 108 -0.86 1.38 -4.19
CA LEU A 108 -0.63 2.17 -5.40
C LEU A 108 -0.90 1.34 -6.66
N ARG A 109 -0.48 0.06 -6.70
CA ARG A 109 -0.80 -0.83 -7.84
C ARG A 109 -2.29 -1.07 -8.02
N ARG A 110 -3.04 -1.29 -6.92
CA ARG A 110 -4.50 -1.46 -7.01
C ARG A 110 -5.22 -0.19 -7.45
N ARG A 111 -4.82 0.97 -6.92
CA ARG A 111 -5.43 2.26 -7.30
C ARG A 111 -5.08 2.69 -8.73
N CYS A 112 -3.84 2.48 -9.18
CA CYS A 112 -3.45 2.76 -10.56
C CYS A 112 -4.19 1.86 -11.56
N CYS A 113 -4.38 0.57 -11.25
CA CYS A 113 -5.12 -0.35 -12.11
C CYS A 113 -6.62 0.02 -12.18
N GLN A 114 -7.25 0.34 -11.05
CA GLN A 114 -8.65 0.79 -11.02
C GLN A 114 -8.85 2.11 -11.77
N ILE A 115 -7.93 3.08 -11.64
CA ILE A 115 -8.03 4.35 -12.38
C ILE A 115 -7.87 4.11 -13.88
N ALA A 116 -6.92 3.26 -14.30
CA ALA A 116 -6.74 2.95 -15.72
C ALA A 116 -7.97 2.25 -16.33
N LEU A 117 -8.56 1.29 -15.61
CA LEU A 117 -9.77 0.60 -16.05
C LEU A 117 -10.98 1.56 -16.12
N ALA A 118 -11.14 2.43 -15.14
CA ALA A 118 -12.21 3.43 -15.13
C ALA A 118 -12.09 4.42 -16.29
N LEU A 119 -10.87 4.90 -16.59
CA LEU A 119 -10.62 5.78 -17.73
C LEU A 119 -10.90 5.06 -19.06
N TYR A 120 -10.48 3.80 -19.20
CA TYR A 120 -10.78 2.99 -20.38
C TYR A 120 -12.28 2.83 -20.61
N LEU A 121 -13.03 2.46 -19.56
CA LEU A 121 -14.49 2.32 -19.64
C LEU A 121 -15.18 3.66 -20.00
N CYS A 122 -14.74 4.78 -19.41
CA CYS A 122 -15.25 6.10 -19.77
C CYS A 122 -15.05 6.41 -21.27
N VAL A 123 -13.87 6.13 -21.82
CA VAL A 123 -13.58 6.37 -23.24
C VAL A 123 -14.44 5.49 -24.14
N VAL A 124 -14.62 4.21 -23.79
CA VAL A 124 -15.49 3.28 -24.52
C VAL A 124 -16.94 3.77 -24.53
N VAL A 125 -17.48 4.22 -23.38
CA VAL A 125 -18.83 4.76 -23.30
C VAL A 125 -18.99 6.03 -24.15
N ILE A 126 -18.03 6.95 -24.11
CA ILE A 126 -18.05 8.17 -24.93
C ILE A 126 -18.04 7.82 -26.42
N LEU A 127 -17.22 6.86 -26.85
CA LEU A 127 -17.18 6.39 -28.23
C LEU A 127 -18.52 5.75 -28.67
N LEU A 128 -19.13 4.93 -27.81
CA LEU A 128 -20.42 4.33 -28.09
C LEU A 128 -21.53 5.39 -28.23
N LEU A 129 -21.53 6.42 -27.38
CA LEU A 129 -22.46 7.54 -27.49
C LEU A 129 -22.26 8.33 -28.79
N HIS A 130 -21.01 8.57 -29.19
CA HIS A 130 -20.70 9.21 -30.47
C HIS A 130 -21.16 8.39 -31.67
N LEU A 131 -20.90 7.07 -31.64
CA LEU A 131 -21.36 6.16 -32.69
C LEU A 131 -22.89 6.12 -32.78
N ALA A 132 -23.59 6.10 -31.64
CA ALA A 132 -25.05 6.14 -31.61
C ALA A 132 -25.61 7.46 -32.19
N ALA A 133 -24.95 8.59 -31.93
CA ALA A 133 -25.34 9.89 -32.49
C ALA A 133 -25.09 9.99 -34.02
N MET A 134 -24.15 9.22 -34.56
CA MET A 134 -23.84 9.18 -35.99
C MET A 134 -24.79 8.29 -36.79
N ILE A 135 -25.69 7.53 -36.16
CA ILE A 135 -26.71 6.76 -36.86
C ILE A 135 -27.80 7.74 -37.31
N PRO A 136 -27.93 8.05 -38.61
CA PRO A 136 -28.96 8.96 -39.08
C PRO A 136 -30.33 8.33 -38.80
N LEU A 137 -31.12 9.01 -37.99
CA LEU A 137 -32.51 8.66 -37.73
C LEU A 137 -33.25 8.58 -39.08
N SER A 138 -33.78 7.40 -39.40
CA SER A 138 -34.69 7.22 -40.54
C SER A 138 -35.89 8.16 -40.37
N LYS A 139 -36.36 8.73 -41.48
CA LYS A 139 -37.39 9.78 -41.52
C LYS A 139 -38.76 9.34 -40.99
N ASP A 140 -38.93 8.06 -40.69
CA ASP A 140 -40.20 7.47 -40.28
C ASP A 140 -40.49 7.61 -38.77
N GLY A 141 -39.58 8.21 -38.00
CA GLY A 141 -39.82 8.66 -36.61
C GLY A 141 -40.14 7.55 -35.59
N THR A 142 -40.07 6.28 -35.99
CA THR A 142 -40.44 5.13 -35.15
C THR A 142 -39.30 4.14 -35.05
N LEU A 143 -38.45 4.33 -34.04
CA LEU A 143 -37.47 3.34 -33.60
C LEU A 143 -38.18 2.32 -32.71
N HIS A 144 -38.78 1.29 -33.31
CA HIS A 144 -39.20 0.11 -32.55
C HIS A 144 -37.95 -0.69 -32.14
N GLY A 145 -37.64 -0.73 -30.84
CA GLY A 145 -36.74 -1.75 -30.27
C GLY A 145 -35.41 -1.28 -29.69
N LEU A 146 -35.14 0.03 -29.57
CA LEU A 146 -34.00 0.48 -28.78
C LEU A 146 -34.38 0.59 -27.29
N PRO A 147 -33.53 0.07 -26.38
CA PRO A 147 -33.76 0.19 -24.96
C PRO A 147 -33.81 1.67 -24.57
N THR A 148 -34.78 2.03 -23.74
CA THR A 148 -34.91 3.39 -23.21
C THR A 148 -33.68 3.71 -22.35
N ALA A 149 -33.36 5.01 -22.21
CA ALA A 149 -32.22 5.45 -21.40
C ALA A 149 -32.28 4.87 -19.96
N ASN A 150 -33.48 4.65 -19.42
CA ASN A 150 -33.69 4.05 -18.10
C ASN A 150 -33.32 2.55 -18.07
N GLU A 151 -33.63 1.79 -19.12
CA GLU A 151 -33.27 0.37 -19.22
C GLU A 151 -31.76 0.17 -19.34
N VAL A 152 -31.08 1.05 -20.11
CA VAL A 152 -29.61 1.06 -20.19
C VAL A 152 -28.99 1.40 -18.83
N TRP A 153 -29.57 2.35 -18.11
CA TRP A 153 -29.12 2.74 -16.77
C TRP A 153 -29.31 1.65 -15.72
N ASP A 154 -30.44 0.94 -15.73
CA ASP A 154 -30.68 -0.17 -14.80
C ASP A 154 -29.76 -1.36 -15.08
N HIS A 155 -29.45 -1.62 -16.36
CA HIS A 155 -28.49 -2.67 -16.73
C HIS A 155 -27.06 -2.32 -16.26
N LEU A 156 -26.62 -1.07 -16.46
CA LEU A 156 -25.33 -0.60 -15.94
C LEU A 156 -25.27 -0.61 -14.41
N ARG A 157 -26.37 -0.26 -13.72
CA ARG A 157 -26.48 -0.34 -12.26
C ARG A 157 -26.29 -1.78 -11.78
N SER A 158 -26.86 -2.77 -12.48
CA SER A 158 -26.70 -4.19 -12.13
C SER A 158 -25.25 -4.68 -12.23
N LEU A 159 -24.47 -4.14 -13.18
CA LEU A 159 -23.06 -4.49 -13.38
C LEU A 159 -22.12 -3.83 -12.35
N VAL A 160 -22.49 -2.66 -11.82
CA VAL A 160 -21.64 -1.89 -10.87
C VAL A 160 -21.80 -2.35 -9.42
N VAL A 161 -22.91 -3.01 -9.07
CA VAL A 161 -23.20 -3.46 -7.69
C VAL A 161 -22.39 -4.69 -7.26
N GLU A 162 -21.67 -5.36 -8.16
CA GLU A 162 -20.82 -6.51 -7.81
C GLU A 162 -19.43 -6.16 -7.24
N GLU A 163 -19.01 -4.89 -7.18
CA GLU A 163 -17.77 -4.50 -6.50
C GLU A 163 -18.03 -4.00 -5.06
N PRO A 164 -17.72 -4.79 -4.00
CA PRO A 164 -18.07 -4.49 -2.61
C PRO A 164 -17.25 -3.34 -1.97
N SER A 165 -16.51 -2.55 -2.77
CA SER A 165 -15.61 -1.51 -2.28
C SER A 165 -16.22 -0.10 -2.26
N TRP A 166 -17.33 0.10 -2.97
CA TRP A 166 -18.07 1.37 -2.95
C TRP A 166 -19.10 1.34 -1.83
N GLY A 167 -18.68 1.74 -0.63
CA GLY A 167 -19.60 1.93 0.49
C GLY A 167 -20.77 2.83 0.09
N GLU A 168 -21.98 2.46 0.51
CA GLU A 168 -23.28 3.02 0.12
C GLU A 168 -23.33 4.56 0.10
N ASN A 169 -22.60 5.20 1.02
CA ASN A 169 -22.51 6.66 1.13
C ASN A 169 -21.79 7.32 -0.06
N LYS A 170 -20.81 6.67 -0.68
CA LYS A 170 -20.12 7.20 -1.86
C LYS A 170 -20.98 7.12 -3.11
N LEU A 171 -21.77 6.05 -3.24
CA LEU A 171 -22.71 5.88 -4.34
C LEU A 171 -23.82 6.95 -4.28
N LYS A 172 -24.39 7.18 -3.09
CA LYS A 172 -25.39 8.25 -2.87
C LYS A 172 -24.83 9.64 -3.22
N ALA A 173 -23.58 9.93 -2.82
CA ALA A 173 -22.93 11.21 -3.14
C ALA A 173 -22.66 11.39 -4.64
N TYR A 174 -22.35 10.32 -5.36
CA TYR A 174 -22.14 10.36 -6.81
C TYR A 174 -23.47 10.58 -7.56
N LEU A 175 -24.52 9.85 -7.18
CA LEU A 175 -25.85 9.97 -7.79
C LEU A 175 -26.44 11.37 -7.61
N SER A 176 -26.31 11.96 -6.43
CA SER A 176 -26.74 13.35 -6.17
C SER A 176 -26.04 14.36 -7.11
N ARG A 177 -24.75 14.18 -7.39
CA ARG A 177 -24.00 15.04 -8.34
C ARG A 177 -24.46 14.83 -9.78
N TYR A 178 -24.81 13.60 -10.15
CA TYR A 178 -25.30 13.30 -11.48
C TYR A 178 -26.68 13.92 -11.73
N GLU A 179 -27.60 13.83 -10.78
CA GLU A 179 -28.93 14.46 -10.87
C GLU A 179 -28.84 15.99 -11.00
N VAL A 180 -27.93 16.62 -10.25
CA VAL A 180 -27.66 18.06 -10.40
C VAL A 180 -27.16 18.39 -11.81
N THR A 181 -26.27 17.57 -12.36
CA THR A 181 -25.72 17.78 -13.70
C THR A 181 -26.78 17.62 -14.78
N GLN A 182 -27.67 16.61 -14.64
CA GLN A 182 -28.80 16.40 -15.54
C GLN A 182 -29.79 17.58 -15.52
N LYS A 183 -30.11 18.12 -14.33
CA LYS A 183 -30.98 19.30 -14.21
C LYS A 183 -30.36 20.56 -14.82
N ILE A 184 -29.04 20.75 -14.69
CA ILE A 184 -28.33 21.87 -15.32
C ILE A 184 -28.39 21.75 -16.86
N ILE A 185 -28.16 20.55 -17.40
CA ILE A 185 -28.23 20.31 -18.86
C ILE A 185 -29.65 20.51 -19.39
N ALA A 186 -30.67 20.16 -18.61
CA ALA A 186 -32.07 20.39 -18.95
C ALA A 186 -32.53 21.85 -18.81
N GLY A 187 -31.64 22.78 -18.43
CA GLY A 187 -31.98 24.21 -18.28
C GLY A 187 -32.88 24.52 -17.08
N ALA A 188 -32.86 23.68 -16.04
CA ALA A 188 -33.69 23.89 -14.85
C ALA A 188 -33.31 25.17 -14.08
N ASP A 189 -34.31 25.76 -13.42
CA ASP A 189 -34.15 26.97 -12.59
C ASP A 189 -33.10 26.73 -11.48
N PRO A 190 -32.11 27.64 -11.30
CA PRO A 190 -31.13 27.60 -10.21
C PRO A 190 -31.72 27.35 -8.81
N ALA A 191 -32.95 27.79 -8.55
CA ALA A 191 -33.62 27.54 -7.27
C ALA A 191 -33.94 26.06 -7.02
N GLU A 192 -34.21 25.29 -8.09
CA GLU A 192 -34.50 23.86 -8.00
C GLU A 192 -33.23 23.03 -7.83
N ILE A 193 -32.13 23.44 -8.47
CA ILE A 193 -30.81 22.84 -8.33
C ILE A 193 -30.32 22.92 -6.87
N ASN A 194 -30.55 24.07 -6.21
CA ASN A 194 -30.14 24.26 -4.82
C ASN A 194 -30.92 23.42 -3.80
N ARG A 195 -32.14 22.93 -4.13
CA ARG A 195 -32.88 22.01 -3.24
C ARG A 195 -32.30 20.60 -3.23
N VAL A 196 -31.81 20.12 -4.37
CA VAL A 196 -31.22 18.77 -4.49
C VAL A 196 -29.84 18.68 -3.81
N ARG A 197 -29.19 19.83 -3.57
CA ARG A 197 -27.85 19.92 -2.98
C ARG A 197 -27.84 19.91 -1.44
N LYS A 198 -28.97 20.21 -0.79
CA LYS A 198 -29.11 20.17 0.68
C LYS A 198 -29.46 18.76 1.15
#